data_AF-A0A0Q0ZFK0-F1
#
_entry.id   AF-A0A0Q0ZFK0-F1
#
_cell.length_a   1.000
_cell.length_b   1.000
_cell.length_c   1.000
_cell.angle_alpha   90.00
_cell.angle_beta   90.00
_cell.angle_gamma   90.00
#
_symmetry.space_group_name_H-M   'P 1'
#
loop_
_entity.id
_entity.type
_entity.pdbx_description
1 polymer ?
#
loop_
_entity_poly.entity_id
_entity_poly.type
_entity_poly.pdbx_seq_one_letter_code
_entity_poly.pdbx_strand_id
1 'polypeptide(L)'
;MELTEEQKAEIKDYIITVPKYRETYNELYDHILNSLKDNVGPYHINKVIAIINDEFGGFSEILSQEKIYQKELGKKYNTYFRLEMLHTFKWPEMLNNLCLLGLCLLIYSGAKDEEFNMMPMFLASIICVAGVALFGFLKILLNKFRWLKYSILDNYIGYSCSFGFVIMNFFLLNFIGKTSFFTISDSSKLIITLSLFFFCSVYVRAFMRFYQQKIKILTVQ
;
A
#
# COMPACT_ATOMS: atom_id res chain seq x y z
N MET A 1 -39.63 -9.23 0.83
CA MET A 1 -40.03 -8.69 -0.48
C MET A 1 -39.00 -9.08 -1.54
N GLU A 2 -39.44 -9.51 -2.73
CA GLU A 2 -38.53 -9.68 -3.88
C GLU A 2 -38.41 -8.36 -4.65
N LEU A 3 -37.17 -7.90 -4.87
CA LEU A 3 -36.87 -6.65 -5.56
C LEU A 3 -36.65 -6.89 -7.05
N THR A 4 -37.22 -6.01 -7.89
CA THR A 4 -36.95 -6.01 -9.33
C THR A 4 -35.53 -5.50 -9.63
N GLU A 5 -35.00 -5.78 -10.82
CA GLU A 5 -33.68 -5.28 -11.23
C GLU A 5 -33.61 -3.75 -11.31
N GLU A 6 -34.73 -3.10 -11.66
CA GLU A 6 -34.85 -1.63 -11.66
C GLU A 6 -34.73 -1.06 -10.24
N GLN A 7 -35.41 -1.67 -9.26
CA GLN A 7 -35.32 -1.25 -7.85
C GLN A 7 -33.92 -1.49 -7.29
N LYS A 8 -33.28 -2.61 -7.65
CA LYS A 8 -31.89 -2.87 -7.29
C LYS A 8 -30.95 -1.83 -7.89
N ALA A 9 -31.18 -1.39 -9.13
CA ALA A 9 -30.39 -0.34 -9.76
C ALA A 9 -30.57 1.01 -9.06
N GLU A 10 -31.81 1.38 -8.71
CA GLU A 10 -32.10 2.61 -7.96
C GLU A 10 -31.37 2.63 -6.60
N ILE A 11 -31.38 1.51 -5.87
CA ILE A 11 -30.63 1.39 -4.60
C ILE A 11 -29.13 1.58 -4.83
N LYS A 12 -28.56 0.96 -5.88
CA LYS A 12 -27.14 1.10 -6.22
C LYS A 12 -26.79 2.56 -6.49
N ASP A 13 -27.56 3.23 -7.33
CA ASP A 13 -27.33 4.62 -7.71
C ASP A 13 -27.45 5.56 -6.51
N TYR A 14 -28.37 5.27 -5.59
CA TYR A 14 -28.52 6.03 -4.35
C TYR A 14 -27.29 5.95 -3.45
N ILE A 15 -26.74 4.75 -3.24
CA ILE A 15 -25.64 4.55 -2.28
C ILE A 15 -24.24 4.70 -2.89
N ILE A 16 -24.07 4.56 -4.21
CA ILE A 16 -22.74 4.45 -4.85
C ILE A 16 -21.84 5.67 -4.58
N THR A 17 -22.41 6.84 -4.34
CA THR A 17 -21.64 8.08 -4.18
C THR A 17 -21.03 8.25 -2.79
N VAL A 18 -21.52 7.51 -1.78
CA VAL A 18 -21.13 7.72 -0.38
C VAL A 18 -19.90 6.89 0.01
N PRO A 19 -19.91 5.54 -0.03
CA PRO A 19 -18.75 4.77 0.42
C PRO A 19 -17.60 4.92 -0.56
N LYS A 20 -16.40 5.24 -0.06
CA LYS A 20 -15.21 5.37 -0.90
C LYS A 20 -14.70 4.02 -1.35
N TYR A 21 -14.77 3.02 -0.47
CA TYR A 21 -14.25 1.68 -0.72
C TYR A 21 -15.32 0.72 -1.23
N ARG A 22 -14.91 -0.16 -2.15
CA ARG A 22 -15.79 -1.20 -2.71
C ARG A 22 -16.30 -2.16 -1.65
N GLU A 23 -15.48 -2.46 -0.64
CA GLU A 23 -15.84 -3.38 0.44
C GLU A 23 -17.00 -2.82 1.26
N THR A 24 -16.90 -1.55 1.70
CA THR A 24 -17.97 -0.84 2.40
C THR A 24 -19.23 -0.72 1.54
N TYR A 25 -19.08 -0.44 0.25
CA TYR A 25 -20.21 -0.35 -0.68
C TYR A 25 -20.94 -1.68 -0.82
N ASN A 26 -20.21 -2.79 -1.00
CA ASN A 26 -20.80 -4.12 -1.15
C ASN A 26 -21.51 -4.53 0.16
N GLU A 27 -20.88 -4.30 1.31
CA GLU A 27 -21.47 -4.60 2.62
C GLU A 27 -22.75 -3.81 2.85
N LEU A 28 -22.74 -2.49 2.58
CA LEU A 28 -23.93 -1.65 2.68
C LEU A 28 -25.03 -2.12 1.73
N TYR A 29 -24.68 -2.43 0.48
CA TYR A 29 -25.64 -2.89 -0.51
C TYR A 29 -26.29 -4.22 -0.12
N ASP A 30 -25.48 -5.22 0.22
CA ASP A 30 -25.95 -6.56 0.59
C ASP A 30 -26.82 -6.51 1.85
N HIS A 31 -26.43 -5.67 2.82
CA HIS A 31 -27.22 -5.46 4.03
C HIS A 31 -28.57 -4.81 3.72
N ILE A 32 -28.63 -3.73 2.92
CA ILE A 32 -29.90 -3.11 2.51
C ILE A 32 -30.80 -4.13 1.81
N LEU A 33 -30.25 -4.93 0.89
CA LEU A 33 -31.03 -5.96 0.21
C LEU A 33 -31.60 -7.00 1.18
N ASN A 34 -30.83 -7.40 2.20
CA ASN A 34 -31.29 -8.35 3.20
C ASN A 34 -32.34 -7.72 4.13
N SER A 35 -32.14 -6.51 4.64
CA SER A 35 -33.13 -5.80 5.46
C SER A 35 -34.44 -5.55 4.70
N LEU A 36 -34.38 -5.34 3.37
CA LEU A 36 -35.58 -5.22 2.53
C LEU A 36 -36.30 -6.55 2.27
N LYS A 37 -35.61 -7.70 2.35
CA LYS A 37 -36.27 -9.00 2.22
C LYS A 37 -37.21 -9.27 3.39
N ASP A 38 -36.82 -8.87 4.60
CA ASP A 38 -37.59 -9.09 5.82
C ASP A 38 -38.69 -8.03 6.03
N ASN A 39 -38.63 -6.94 5.25
CA ASN A 39 -39.61 -5.85 5.34
C ASN A 39 -40.93 -6.20 4.64
N VAL A 40 -42.04 -5.84 5.29
CA VAL A 40 -43.40 -6.08 4.79
C VAL A 40 -43.88 -4.88 3.94
N GLY A 41 -44.62 -5.16 2.87
CA GLY A 41 -45.23 -4.15 1.99
C GLY A 41 -44.39 -3.72 0.79
N PRO A 42 -44.89 -2.79 -0.05
CA PRO A 42 -44.26 -2.41 -1.31
C PRO A 42 -42.91 -1.71 -1.11
N TYR A 43 -42.06 -1.78 -2.13
CA TYR A 43 -40.78 -1.09 -2.17
C TYR A 43 -40.97 0.43 -2.31
N HIS A 44 -40.22 1.19 -1.52
CA HIS A 44 -40.08 2.64 -1.63
C HIS A 44 -38.66 3.02 -1.21
N ILE A 45 -38.03 3.96 -1.93
CA ILE A 45 -36.68 4.45 -1.60
C ILE A 45 -36.55 4.99 -0.17
N ASN A 46 -37.63 5.52 0.41
CA ASN A 46 -37.67 5.97 1.80
C ASN A 46 -37.39 4.84 2.81
N LYS A 47 -37.69 3.58 2.47
CA LYS A 47 -37.32 2.42 3.30
C LYS A 47 -35.81 2.22 3.33
N VAL A 48 -35.13 2.45 2.21
CA VAL A 48 -33.66 2.40 2.11
C VAL A 48 -33.04 3.51 2.97
N ILE A 49 -33.60 4.72 2.90
CA ILE A 49 -33.17 5.85 3.74
C ILE A 49 -33.34 5.53 5.23
N ALA A 50 -34.48 4.95 5.60
CA ALA A 50 -34.74 4.53 6.98
C ALA A 50 -33.72 3.48 7.44
N ILE A 51 -33.49 2.42 6.65
CA ILE A 51 -32.46 1.40 6.95
C ILE A 51 -31.08 2.05 7.17
N ILE A 52 -30.67 2.97 6.29
CA ILE A 52 -29.38 3.66 6.40
C ILE A 52 -29.29 4.50 7.68
N ASN A 53 -30.35 5.21 8.04
CA ASN A 53 -30.34 6.06 9.23
C ASN A 53 -30.45 5.25 10.52
N ASP A 54 -31.34 4.26 10.55
CA ASP A 54 -31.68 3.50 11.75
C ASP A 54 -30.64 2.41 12.05
N GLU A 55 -30.12 1.73 11.02
CA GLU A 55 -29.20 0.59 11.19
C GLU A 55 -27.72 0.99 11.08
N PHE A 56 -27.39 2.02 10.29
CA PHE A 56 -26.00 2.49 10.10
C PHE A 56 -25.69 3.84 10.74
N GLY A 57 -26.67 4.52 11.34
CA GLY A 57 -26.48 5.86 11.91
C GLY A 57 -26.34 6.97 10.85
N GLY A 58 -26.73 6.68 9.60
CA GLY A 58 -26.64 7.60 8.48
C GLY A 58 -25.29 7.62 7.76
N PHE A 59 -25.24 8.33 6.63
CA PHE A 59 -24.05 8.38 5.78
C PHE A 59 -22.80 8.98 6.45
N SER A 60 -22.98 9.93 7.38
CA SER A 60 -21.85 10.49 8.14
C SER A 60 -21.16 9.45 9.01
N GLU A 61 -21.95 8.56 9.62
CA GLU A 61 -21.41 7.52 10.50
C GLU A 61 -20.70 6.43 9.68
N ILE A 62 -21.28 6.05 8.53
CA ILE A 62 -20.62 5.13 7.58
C ILE A 62 -19.22 5.65 7.19
N LEU A 63 -19.10 6.93 6.84
CA LEU A 63 -17.82 7.53 6.50
C LEU A 63 -16.85 7.59 7.69
N SER A 64 -17.35 7.83 8.90
CA SER A 64 -16.57 7.83 10.13
C SER A 64 -15.99 6.43 10.41
N GLN A 65 -16.84 5.40 10.37
CA GLN A 65 -16.45 4.01 10.57
C GLN A 65 -15.47 3.53 9.50
N GLU A 66 -15.69 3.89 8.23
CA GLU A 66 -14.77 3.56 7.14
C GLU A 66 -13.35 4.12 7.38
N LYS A 67 -13.26 5.35 7.88
CA LYS A 67 -11.98 5.99 8.23
C LYS A 67 -11.31 5.32 9.43
N ILE A 68 -12.08 4.94 10.46
CA ILE A 68 -11.56 4.21 11.63
C ILE A 68 -11.02 2.85 11.19
N TYR A 69 -11.83 2.08 10.47
CA TYR A 69 -11.48 0.76 9.97
C TYR A 69 -10.24 0.80 9.07
N GLN A 70 -10.16 1.78 8.17
CA GLN A 70 -8.97 2.00 7.36
C GLN A 70 -7.71 2.23 8.22
N LYS A 71 -7.82 3.06 9.26
CA LYS A 71 -6.68 3.36 10.14
C LYS A 71 -6.21 2.11 10.88
N GLU A 72 -7.14 1.27 11.33
CA GLU A 72 -6.84 0.01 12.00
C GLU A 72 -6.20 -1.01 11.06
N LEU A 73 -6.76 -1.19 9.86
CA LEU A 73 -6.14 -2.01 8.82
C LEU A 73 -4.73 -1.51 8.49
N GLY A 74 -4.55 -0.20 8.33
CA GLY A 74 -3.23 0.40 8.08
C GLY A 74 -2.22 0.05 9.16
N LYS A 75 -2.60 0.15 10.45
CA LYS A 75 -1.74 -0.26 11.59
C LYS A 75 -1.41 -1.76 11.54
N LYS A 76 -2.41 -2.61 11.27
CA LYS A 76 -2.26 -4.07 11.19
C LYS A 76 -1.27 -4.45 10.08
N TYR A 77 -1.47 -3.94 8.87
CA TYR A 77 -0.60 -4.28 7.74
C TYR A 77 0.79 -3.67 7.87
N ASN A 78 0.93 -2.46 8.43
CA ASN A 78 2.25 -1.89 8.72
C ASN A 78 3.03 -2.77 9.73
N THR A 79 2.34 -3.30 10.74
CA THR A 79 2.95 -4.26 11.69
C THR A 79 3.41 -5.52 10.96
N TYR A 80 2.56 -6.09 10.10
CA TYR A 80 2.94 -7.26 9.32
C TYR A 80 4.09 -6.99 8.35
N PHE A 81 4.13 -5.83 7.70
CA PHE A 81 5.23 -5.47 6.81
C PHE A 81 6.54 -5.28 7.56
N ARG A 82 6.52 -4.67 8.75
CA ARG A 82 7.69 -4.60 9.63
C ARG A 82 8.17 -5.98 10.06
N LEU A 83 7.26 -6.88 10.40
CA LEU A 83 7.61 -8.27 10.71
C LEU A 83 8.22 -8.98 9.50
N GLU A 84 7.71 -8.72 8.30
CA GLU A 84 8.26 -9.29 7.06
C GLU A 84 9.68 -8.76 6.78
N MET A 85 9.91 -7.46 6.97
CA MET A 85 11.25 -6.85 6.89
C MET A 85 12.22 -7.53 7.86
N LEU A 86 11.80 -7.73 9.13
CA LEU A 86 12.62 -8.43 10.13
C LEU A 86 12.82 -9.91 9.79
N HIS A 87 11.82 -10.54 9.17
CA HIS A 87 11.91 -11.94 8.73
C HIS A 87 13.00 -12.13 7.66
N THR A 88 13.32 -11.12 6.85
CA THR A 88 14.43 -11.23 5.88
C THR A 88 15.80 -11.48 6.54
N PHE A 89 15.96 -11.14 7.82
CA PHE A 89 17.17 -11.39 8.59
C PHE A 89 17.16 -12.73 9.34
N LYS A 90 16.15 -13.57 9.12
CA LYS A 90 16.08 -14.93 9.66
C LYS A 90 16.57 -15.95 8.65
N TRP A 91 17.07 -17.08 9.13
CA TRP A 91 17.44 -18.22 8.28
C TRP A 91 16.21 -18.76 7.53
N PRO A 92 16.29 -19.11 6.23
CA PRO A 92 17.48 -19.07 5.36
C PRO A 92 17.68 -17.75 4.60
N GLU A 93 16.71 -16.83 4.61
CA GLU A 93 16.74 -15.57 3.86
C GLU A 93 17.92 -14.65 4.23
N MET A 94 18.40 -14.77 5.46
CA MET A 94 19.59 -14.07 5.95
C MET A 94 20.80 -14.27 5.02
N LEU A 95 20.93 -15.43 4.35
CA LEU A 95 22.02 -15.68 3.40
C LEU A 95 22.02 -14.66 2.25
N ASN A 96 20.85 -14.33 1.70
CA ASN A 96 20.73 -13.34 0.63
C ASN A 96 21.17 -11.96 1.09
N ASN A 97 20.84 -11.60 2.34
CA ASN A 97 21.26 -10.34 2.95
C ASN A 97 22.77 -10.33 3.22
N LEU A 98 23.35 -11.44 3.71
CA LEU A 98 24.79 -11.56 3.93
C LEU A 98 25.59 -11.46 2.63
N CYS A 99 25.15 -12.12 1.56
CA CYS A 99 25.78 -12.00 0.24
C CYS A 99 25.75 -10.56 -0.27
N LEU A 100 24.61 -9.88 -0.12
CA LEU A 100 24.47 -8.48 -0.53
C LEU A 100 25.36 -7.54 0.30
N LEU A 101 25.46 -7.79 1.61
CA LEU A 101 26.34 -7.03 2.49
C LEU A 101 27.81 -7.26 2.12
N GLY A 102 28.19 -8.51 1.85
CA GLY A 102 29.53 -8.87 1.35
C GLY A 102 29.87 -8.13 0.06
N LEU A 103 28.94 -8.06 -0.89
CA LEU A 103 29.12 -7.27 -2.11
C LEU A 103 29.35 -5.78 -1.81
N CYS A 104 28.56 -5.19 -0.90
CA CYS A 104 28.73 -3.79 -0.51
C CYS A 104 30.12 -3.55 0.14
N LEU A 105 30.59 -4.48 0.97
CA LEU A 105 31.91 -4.40 1.59
C LEU A 105 33.04 -4.51 0.57
N LEU A 106 32.92 -5.41 -0.41
CA LEU A 106 33.90 -5.56 -1.49
C LEU A 106 34.00 -4.27 -2.33
N ILE A 107 32.85 -3.68 -2.69
CA ILE A 107 32.80 -2.42 -3.42
C ILE A 107 33.44 -1.31 -2.60
N TYR A 108 33.11 -1.21 -1.30
CA TYR A 108 33.71 -0.22 -0.42
C TYR A 108 35.23 -0.38 -0.31
N SER A 109 35.73 -1.61 -0.17
CA SER A 109 37.17 -1.86 -0.07
C SER A 109 37.92 -1.51 -1.36
N GLY A 110 37.34 -1.81 -2.53
CA GLY A 110 37.96 -1.50 -3.82
C GLY A 110 37.94 0.00 -4.15
N ALA A 111 37.01 0.74 -3.55
CA ALA A 111 36.86 2.18 -3.72
C ALA A 111 37.70 3.03 -2.75
N LYS A 112 38.53 2.41 -1.90
CA LYS A 112 39.35 3.16 -0.93
C LYS A 112 40.49 3.95 -1.58
N ASP A 113 41.04 3.39 -2.65
CA ASP A 113 42.28 3.87 -3.26
C ASP A 113 42.04 4.71 -4.53
N GLU A 114 40.81 4.77 -5.04
CA GLU A 114 40.43 5.47 -6.27
C GLU A 114 39.08 6.20 -6.14
N GLU A 115 38.86 7.24 -6.95
CA GLU A 115 37.58 7.93 -7.03
C GLU A 115 36.49 6.99 -7.56
N PHE A 116 35.55 6.61 -6.68
CA PHE A 116 34.45 5.73 -7.05
C PHE A 116 33.26 6.50 -7.62
N ASN A 117 32.86 6.14 -8.84
CA ASN A 117 31.64 6.65 -9.43
C ASN A 117 30.40 6.05 -8.75
N MET A 118 29.76 6.82 -7.87
CA MET A 118 28.55 6.40 -7.12
C MET A 118 27.28 6.29 -7.99
N MET A 119 27.28 6.86 -9.20
CA MET A 119 26.09 6.96 -10.06
C MET A 119 25.42 5.62 -10.36
N PRO A 120 26.13 4.53 -10.72
CA PRO A 120 25.49 3.24 -11.01
C PRO A 120 24.77 2.66 -9.80
N MET A 121 25.34 2.78 -8.60
CA MET A 121 24.73 2.27 -7.37
C MET A 121 23.47 3.05 -6.98
N PHE A 122 23.54 4.36 -7.19
CA PHE A 122 22.41 5.24 -7.00
C PHE A 122 21.26 4.93 -7.99
N LEU A 123 21.57 4.76 -9.28
CA LEU A 123 20.60 4.37 -10.29
C LEU A 123 19.98 3.00 -9.99
N ALA A 124 20.79 2.02 -9.58
CA ALA A 124 20.29 0.71 -9.17
C ALA A 124 19.30 0.83 -8.00
N SER A 125 19.63 1.65 -7.00
CA SER A 125 18.73 1.94 -5.88
C SER A 125 17.42 2.55 -6.37
N ILE A 126 17.46 3.57 -7.24
CA ILE A 126 16.25 4.17 -7.82
C ILE A 126 15.41 3.13 -8.55
N ILE A 127 16.02 2.32 -9.41
CA ILE A 127 15.31 1.31 -10.21
C ILE A 127 14.58 0.32 -9.29
N CYS A 128 15.21 -0.11 -8.19
CA CYS A 128 14.59 -1.00 -7.21
C CYS A 128 13.30 -0.39 -6.63
N VAL A 129 13.34 0.85 -6.16
CA VAL A 129 12.19 1.49 -5.52
C VAL A 129 11.14 1.95 -6.53
N ALA A 130 11.56 2.42 -7.69
CA ALA A 130 10.68 2.75 -8.80
C ALA A 130 9.93 1.51 -9.31
N GLY A 131 10.59 0.35 -9.38
CA GLY A 131 9.95 -0.91 -9.73
C GLY A 131 8.83 -1.30 -8.77
N VAL A 132 9.05 -1.17 -7.46
CA VAL A 132 8.03 -1.43 -6.43
C VAL A 132 6.86 -0.45 -6.55
N ALA A 133 7.14 0.85 -6.71
CA ALA A 133 6.11 1.85 -6.87
C ALA A 133 5.29 1.66 -8.14
N LEU A 134 5.95 1.44 -9.28
CA LEU A 134 5.30 1.17 -10.56
C LEU A 134 4.38 -0.04 -10.45
N PHE A 135 4.87 -1.13 -9.85
CA PHE A 135 4.08 -2.32 -9.59
C PHE A 135 2.86 -2.02 -8.71
N GLY A 136 3.05 -1.35 -7.57
CA GLY A 136 2.00 -1.03 -6.62
C GLY A 136 0.91 -0.13 -7.22
N PHE A 137 1.30 0.97 -7.85
CA PHE A 137 0.38 1.90 -8.48
C PHE A 137 -0.32 1.31 -9.70
N LEU A 138 0.36 0.50 -10.51
CA LEU A 138 -0.29 -0.22 -11.62
C LEU A 138 -1.35 -1.18 -11.09
N LYS A 139 -1.10 -1.87 -9.96
CA LYS A 139 -2.11 -2.73 -9.33
C LYS A 139 -3.32 -1.95 -8.82
N ILE A 140 -3.09 -0.82 -8.15
CA ILE A 140 -4.19 0.07 -7.70
C ILE A 140 -5.00 0.56 -8.90
N LEU A 141 -4.32 0.96 -9.98
CA LEU A 141 -4.96 1.46 -11.19
C LEU A 141 -5.81 0.37 -11.88
N LEU A 142 -5.27 -0.84 -12.03
CA LEU A 142 -5.99 -1.99 -12.58
C LEU A 142 -7.21 -2.36 -11.73
N ASN A 143 -7.08 -2.34 -10.40
CA ASN A 143 -8.21 -2.56 -9.49
C ASN A 143 -9.30 -1.50 -9.68
N LYS A 144 -8.91 -0.22 -9.73
CA LYS A 144 -9.84 0.89 -9.94
C LYS A 144 -10.55 0.77 -11.29
N PHE A 145 -9.85 0.43 -12.38
CA PHE A 145 -10.48 0.27 -13.69
C PHE A 145 -11.45 -0.92 -13.73
N ARG A 146 -11.10 -2.03 -13.06
CA ARG A 146 -11.96 -3.22 -13.04
C ARG A 146 -13.23 -3.03 -12.23
N TRP A 147 -13.15 -2.34 -11.08
CA TRP A 147 -14.24 -2.27 -10.11
C TRP A 147 -14.88 -0.88 -10.00
N LEU A 148 -14.36 0.12 -10.70
CA LEU A 148 -14.77 1.53 -10.66
C LEU A 148 -14.68 2.20 -9.28
N LYS A 149 -14.22 1.47 -8.25
CA LYS A 149 -13.98 1.91 -6.88
C LYS A 149 -12.64 1.39 -6.38
N TYR A 150 -12.10 2.08 -5.38
CA TYR A 150 -10.88 1.64 -4.69
C TYR A 150 -11.18 0.50 -3.71
N SER A 151 -10.22 -0.39 -3.51
CA SER A 151 -10.19 -1.26 -2.33
C SER A 151 -9.69 -0.49 -1.12
N ILE A 152 -10.18 -0.82 0.08
CA ILE A 152 -9.63 -0.29 1.32
C ILE A 152 -8.12 -0.56 1.47
N LEU A 153 -7.63 -1.65 0.87
CA LEU A 153 -6.22 -2.03 0.86
C LEU A 153 -5.37 -1.18 -0.11
N ASP A 154 -5.97 -0.57 -1.12
CA ASP A 154 -5.22 0.23 -2.11
C ASP A 154 -4.49 1.40 -1.46
N ASN A 155 -5.06 1.99 -0.40
CA ASN A 155 -4.38 3.05 0.34
C ASN A 155 -3.11 2.54 1.04
N TYR A 156 -3.18 1.35 1.63
CA TYR A 156 -2.02 0.73 2.27
C TYR A 156 -0.95 0.37 1.23
N ILE A 157 -1.34 -0.18 0.08
CA ILE A 157 -0.42 -0.48 -1.03
C ILE A 157 0.27 0.80 -1.49
N GLY A 158 -0.49 1.88 -1.69
CA GLY A 158 0.03 3.19 -2.11
C GLY A 158 1.02 3.78 -1.11
N TYR A 159 0.71 3.72 0.18
CA TYR A 159 1.64 4.12 1.24
C TYR A 159 2.91 3.27 1.21
N SER A 160 2.75 1.94 1.19
CA SER A 160 3.87 1.01 1.27
C SER A 160 4.79 1.15 0.08
N CYS A 161 4.26 1.22 -1.14
CA CYS A 161 5.07 1.31 -2.36
C CYS A 161 5.77 2.67 -2.52
N SER A 162 5.24 3.73 -1.90
CA SER A 162 5.85 5.07 -1.88
C SER A 162 6.90 5.24 -0.78
N PHE A 163 6.89 4.38 0.24
CA PHE A 163 7.78 4.51 1.40
C PHE A 163 9.27 4.55 1.03
N GLY A 164 9.68 3.65 0.13
CA GLY A 164 11.07 3.62 -0.31
C GLY A 164 11.49 4.88 -1.10
N PHE A 165 10.57 5.52 -1.84
CA PHE A 165 10.83 6.82 -2.46
C PHE A 165 11.02 7.92 -1.42
N VAL A 166 10.25 7.92 -0.33
CA VAL A 166 10.42 8.89 0.76
C VAL A 166 11.80 8.75 1.38
N ILE A 167 12.23 7.51 1.67
CA ILE A 167 13.57 7.24 2.20
C ILE A 167 14.64 7.74 1.23
N MET A 168 14.55 7.36 -0.05
CA MET A 168 15.53 7.74 -1.04
C MET A 168 15.63 9.27 -1.24
N ASN A 169 14.49 9.97 -1.28
CA ASN A 169 14.47 11.43 -1.35
C ASN A 169 15.10 12.07 -0.11
N PHE A 170 14.83 11.52 1.08
CA PHE A 170 15.47 11.98 2.31
C PHE A 170 16.99 11.88 2.23
N PHE A 171 17.53 10.74 1.80
CA PHE A 171 18.98 10.56 1.67
C PHE A 171 19.59 11.48 0.61
N LEU A 172 18.89 11.68 -0.51
CA LEU A 172 19.34 12.57 -1.59
C LEU A 172 19.44 14.02 -1.15
N LEU A 173 18.38 14.56 -0.55
CA LEU A 173 18.31 15.95 -0.16
C LEU A 173 19.27 16.29 0.99
N ASN A 174 19.53 15.34 1.88
CA ASN A 174 20.36 15.60 3.06
C ASN A 174 21.85 15.33 2.83
N PHE A 175 22.23 14.32 2.04
CA PHE A 175 23.60 13.81 2.03
C PHE A 175 24.29 13.73 0.65
N ILE A 176 23.54 13.52 -0.44
CA ILE A 176 24.13 13.18 -1.75
C ILE A 176 24.02 14.34 -2.75
N GLY A 177 22.91 15.07 -2.76
CA GLY A 177 22.61 16.09 -3.76
C GLY A 177 23.62 17.25 -3.75
N LYS A 178 23.76 17.95 -4.88
CA LYS A 178 24.63 19.14 -5.00
C LYS A 178 24.23 20.25 -4.01
N THR A 179 22.97 20.29 -3.63
CA THR A 179 22.39 21.20 -2.64
C THR A 179 22.17 20.50 -1.29
N SER A 180 22.97 19.50 -0.96
CA SER A 180 22.84 18.75 0.29
C SER A 180 22.96 19.68 1.49
N PHE A 181 22.06 19.53 2.47
CA PHE A 181 22.14 20.30 3.70
C PHE A 181 23.42 20.04 4.50
N PHE A 182 23.97 18.83 4.40
CA PHE A 182 25.20 18.44 5.09
C PHE A 182 26.32 18.21 4.09
N THR A 183 27.44 18.91 4.27
CA THR A 183 28.69 18.65 3.55
C THR A 183 29.42 17.49 4.22
N ILE A 184 29.46 16.35 3.54
CA ILE A 184 30.11 15.12 4.03
C ILE A 184 31.21 14.66 3.07
N SER A 185 32.19 13.93 3.61
CA SER A 185 33.28 13.37 2.82
C SER A 185 32.77 12.34 1.81
N ASP A 186 33.49 12.16 0.69
CA ASP A 186 33.06 11.23 -0.35
C ASP A 186 33.07 9.77 0.13
N SER A 187 33.97 9.40 1.03
CA SER A 187 33.93 8.10 1.71
C SER A 187 32.63 7.91 2.51
N SER A 188 32.13 8.97 3.15
CA SER A 188 30.85 8.93 3.87
C SER A 188 29.66 8.83 2.92
N LYS A 189 29.69 9.56 1.80
CA LYS A 189 28.67 9.44 0.74
C LYS A 189 28.61 8.04 0.16
N LEU A 190 29.76 7.40 -0.04
CA LEU A 190 29.86 6.03 -0.51
C LEU A 190 29.20 5.06 0.49
N ILE A 191 29.55 5.15 1.78
CA ILE A 191 28.93 4.33 2.84
C ILE A 191 27.41 4.51 2.87
N ILE A 192 26.93 5.75 2.80
CA ILE A 192 25.51 6.07 2.78
C ILE A 192 24.82 5.48 1.55
N THR A 193 25.43 5.61 0.37
CA THR A 193 24.88 5.08 -0.89
C THR A 193 24.79 3.56 -0.86
N LEU A 194 25.82 2.88 -0.37
CA LEU A 194 25.82 1.43 -0.21
C LEU A 194 24.79 0.96 0.83
N SER A 195 24.66 1.70 1.94
CA SER A 195 23.63 1.42 2.96
C SER A 195 22.22 1.60 2.40
N LEU A 196 21.99 2.64 1.61
CA LEU A 196 20.72 2.89 0.92
C LEU A 196 20.41 1.78 -0.08
N PHE A 197 21.39 1.35 -0.89
CA PHE A 197 21.23 0.25 -1.83
C PHE A 197 20.89 -1.06 -1.13
N PHE A 198 21.60 -1.38 -0.04
CA PHE A 198 21.32 -2.54 0.79
C PHE A 198 19.88 -2.51 1.32
N PHE A 199 19.47 -1.38 1.91
CA PHE A 199 18.13 -1.20 2.44
C PHE A 199 17.05 -1.32 1.34
N CYS A 200 17.23 -0.64 0.21
CA CYS A 200 16.30 -0.71 -0.92
C CYS A 200 16.14 -2.16 -1.40
N SER A 201 17.23 -2.91 -1.51
CA SER A 201 17.17 -4.31 -1.93
C SER A 201 16.40 -5.20 -0.95
N VAL A 202 16.62 -5.02 0.36
CA VAL A 202 15.86 -5.73 1.42
C VAL A 202 14.38 -5.34 1.35
N TYR A 203 14.09 -4.04 1.23
CA TYR A 203 12.75 -3.49 1.11
C TYR A 203 12.00 -4.07 -0.10
N VAL A 204 12.62 -4.15 -1.28
CA VAL A 204 11.98 -4.74 -2.47
C VAL A 204 11.61 -6.20 -2.23
N ARG A 205 12.54 -7.02 -1.69
CA ARG A 205 12.27 -8.44 -1.41
C ARG A 205 11.14 -8.61 -0.40
N ALA A 206 11.18 -7.86 0.70
CA ALA A 206 10.14 -7.89 1.73
C ALA A 206 8.79 -7.45 1.18
N PHE A 207 8.75 -6.39 0.36
CA PHE A 207 7.52 -5.91 -0.27
C PHE A 207 6.91 -6.96 -1.20
N MET A 208 7.71 -7.57 -2.07
CA MET A 208 7.22 -8.59 -3.01
C MET A 208 6.66 -9.80 -2.27
N ARG A 209 7.36 -10.27 -1.22
CA ARG A 209 6.91 -11.39 -0.39
C ARG A 209 5.63 -11.05 0.38
N PHE A 210 5.59 -9.89 1.02
CA PHE A 210 4.42 -9.38 1.71
C PHE A 210 3.21 -9.28 0.78
N TYR A 211 3.39 -8.73 -0.41
CA TYR A 211 2.34 -8.60 -1.41
C TYR A 211 1.80 -9.97 -1.84
N GLN A 212 2.67 -10.93 -2.14
CA GLN A 212 2.28 -12.26 -2.58
C GLN A 212 1.56 -13.07 -1.49
N GLN A 213 2.03 -12.99 -0.24
CA GLN A 213 1.53 -13.84 0.84
C GLN A 213 0.34 -13.25 1.59
N LYS A 214 0.25 -11.92 1.71
CA LYS A 214 -0.71 -11.27 2.62
C LYS A 214 -1.72 -10.41 1.88
N ILE A 215 -1.37 -9.81 0.74
CA ILE A 215 -2.28 -8.95 -0.01
C ILE A 215 -3.00 -9.74 -1.12
N LYS A 216 -2.25 -10.49 -1.94
CA LYS A 216 -2.83 -11.20 -3.10
C LYS A 216 -3.98 -12.13 -2.70
N ILE A 217 -3.85 -12.79 -1.55
CA ILE A 217 -4.87 -13.71 -1.02
C ILE A 217 -6.22 -13.01 -0.76
N LEU A 218 -6.20 -11.72 -0.43
CA LEU A 218 -7.39 -10.95 -0.07
C LEU A 218 -7.99 -10.17 -1.25
N THR A 219 -7.23 -9.98 -2.34
CA THR A 219 -7.68 -9.24 -3.53
C THR A 219 -8.28 -10.13 -4.64
N VAL A 220 -8.26 -11.46 -4.48
CA VAL A 220 -8.74 -12.43 -5.50
C VAL A 220 -10.14 -12.96 -5.18
N GLN A 221 -10.74 -12.57 -4.05
CA GLN A 221 -12.18 -12.68 -3.83
C GLN A 221 -12.90 -11.51 -4.50
#